data_AF-A0A060C0Q2-F1
#
_entry.id   AF-A0A060C0Q2-F1
#
_cell.length_a   1.000
_cell.length_b   1.000
_cell.length_c   1.000
_cell.angle_alpha   90.00
_cell.angle_beta   90.00
_cell.angle_gamma   90.00
#
_symmetry.space_group_name_H-M   'P 1'
#
loop_
_entity.id
_entity.type
_entity.pdbx_description
1 polymer ?
#
loop_
_entity_poly.entity_id
_entity_poly.type
_entity_poly.pdbx_seq_one_letter_code
_entity_poly.pdbx_strand_id
1 'polypeptide(L)' 'KLDQKESFAYPYGAQNKDLEDYMLQDGIQEIFTLSPGVVTNETLYSNIPRLIVTKDNWKTIKHWLLK' A
#
# COMPACT_ATOMS: atom_id res chain seq x y z
N LYS A 1 -3.13 17.06 15.73
CA LYS A 1 -3.44 16.77 14.32
C LYS A 1 -2.47 15.66 13.92
N LEU A 2 -2.95 14.55 13.37
CA LEU A 2 -2.04 13.55 12.77
C LEU A 2 -1.32 14.27 11.63
N ASP A 3 0.01 14.22 11.62
CA ASP A 3 0.80 14.76 10.50
C ASP A 3 0.38 14.01 9.24
N GLN A 4 -0.17 14.76 8.28
CA GLN A 4 -0.67 14.21 7.04
C GLN A 4 0.54 13.98 6.14
N LYS A 5 0.91 12.72 5.94
CA LYS A 5 1.98 12.33 5.03
C LYS A 5 1.45 12.35 3.60
N GLU A 6 2.25 12.84 2.67
CA GLU A 6 1.93 12.74 1.25
C GLU A 6 2.08 11.29 0.79
N SER A 7 1.02 10.77 0.17
CA SER A 7 0.90 9.35 -0.17
C SER A 7 0.64 9.15 -1.66
N PHE A 8 1.18 8.07 -2.22
CA PHE A 8 1.02 7.69 -3.62
C PHE A 8 0.60 6.22 -3.76
N ALA A 9 -0.19 5.90 -4.77
CA ALA A 9 -0.57 4.53 -5.09
C ALA A 9 -0.30 4.24 -6.56
N TYR A 10 0.50 3.20 -6.84
CA TYR A 10 0.80 2.81 -8.22
C TYR A 10 -0.48 2.47 -8.99
N PRO A 11 -0.72 3.10 -10.17
CA PRO A 11 -1.73 2.64 -11.11
C PRO A 11 -1.46 1.17 -11.47
N TYR A 12 -2.48 0.33 -11.37
CA TYR A 12 -2.41 -1.11 -11.63
C TYR A 12 -1.36 -1.89 -10.80
N GLY A 13 -0.74 -1.27 -9.79
CA GLY A 13 0.22 -1.91 -8.89
C GLY A 13 1.60 -2.20 -9.50
N ALA A 14 1.88 -1.77 -10.73
CA ALA A 14 3.16 -1.97 -11.39
C ALA A 14 4.21 -1.03 -10.78
N GLN A 15 5.11 -1.58 -9.98
CA GLN A 15 6.20 -0.82 -9.36
C GLN A 15 7.28 -0.47 -10.39
N ASN A 16 7.86 0.71 -10.25
CA ASN A 16 9.00 1.18 -11.02
C ASN A 16 9.97 1.87 -10.06
N LYS A 17 11.22 1.39 -10.02
CA LYS A 17 12.21 1.89 -9.06
C LYS A 17 12.60 3.35 -9.30
N ASP A 18 12.73 3.78 -10.56
CA ASP A 18 13.09 5.16 -10.88
C ASP A 18 11.98 6.14 -10.45
N LEU A 19 10.72 5.73 -10.62
CA LEU A 19 9.57 6.50 -10.15
C LEU A 19 9.49 6.52 -8.61
N GLU A 20 9.77 5.40 -7.95
CA GLU A 20 9.88 5.35 -6.48
C GLU A 20 10.92 6.34 -5.96
N ASP A 21 12.14 6.29 -6.51
CA ASP A 21 13.24 7.14 -6.10
C ASP A 21 12.92 8.63 -6.35
N TYR A 22 12.24 8.97 -7.45
CA TYR A 22 11.74 10.32 -7.72
C TYR A 22 10.70 10.78 -6.68
N MET A 23 9.69 9.95 -6.41
CA MET A 23 8.62 10.29 -5.47
C MET A 23 9.14 10.49 -4.04
N LEU A 24 10.07 9.65 -3.60
CA LEU A 24 10.72 9.79 -2.29
C LEU A 24 11.52 11.10 -2.19
N GLN A 25 12.18 11.54 -3.28
CA GLN A 25 12.88 12.83 -3.33
C GLN A 25 11.93 14.03 -3.34
N ASP A 26 10.74 13.89 -3.93
CA ASP A 26 9.71 14.94 -4.02
C ASP A 26 8.81 15.03 -2.76
N GLY A 27 9.13 14.26 -1.72
CA GLY A 27 8.46 14.34 -0.41
C GLY A 27 7.26 13.41 -0.24
N ILE A 28 7.01 12.48 -1.18
CA ILE A 28 6.07 11.37 -0.95
C ILE A 28 6.69 10.43 0.08
N GLN A 29 5.96 10.17 1.16
CA GLN A 29 6.47 9.37 2.27
C GLN A 29 5.84 7.98 2.34
N GLU A 30 4.72 7.76 1.65
CA GLU A 30 3.96 6.52 1.70
C GLU A 30 3.61 6.05 0.28
N ILE A 31 4.05 4.87 -0.10
CA ILE A 31 3.87 4.33 -1.46
C ILE A 31 3.15 2.99 -1.36
N PHE A 32 1.96 2.93 -1.95
CA PHE A 32 1.07 1.79 -1.91
C PHE A 32 1.17 0.94 -3.19
N THR A 33 1.32 -0.37 -3.01
CA THR A 33 1.43 -1.35 -4.11
C THR A 33 0.15 -2.19 -4.23
N LEU A 34 0.09 -3.11 -5.19
CA LEU A 34 -0.95 -4.16 -5.23
C LEU A 34 -0.38 -5.55 -4.93
N SER A 35 0.82 -5.62 -4.35
CA SER A 35 1.31 -6.88 -3.78
C SER A 35 0.47 -7.20 -2.54
N PRO A 36 -0.30 -8.30 -2.51
CA PRO A 36 -1.12 -8.63 -1.36
C PRO A 36 -0.25 -8.89 -0.12
N GLY A 37 -0.65 -8.36 1.03
CA GLY A 37 0.07 -8.53 2.28
C GLY A 37 -0.60 -7.81 3.44
N VAL A 38 -0.20 -8.15 4.65
CA VAL A 38 -0.62 -7.48 5.89
C VAL A 38 0.44 -6.45 6.25
N VAL A 39 0.02 -5.23 6.59
CA VAL A 39 0.92 -4.21 7.10
C VAL A 39 1.33 -4.57 8.53
N THR A 40 2.64 -4.62 8.77
CA THR A 40 3.26 -4.89 10.07
C THR A 40 4.18 -3.74 10.48
N ASN A 41 4.74 -3.80 11.69
CA ASN A 41 5.78 -2.86 12.15
C ASN A 41 7.09 -2.94 11.34
N GLU A 42 7.27 -3.99 10.54
CA GLU A 42 8.43 -4.19 9.66
C GLU A 42 8.17 -3.70 8.22
N THR A 43 6.93 -3.29 7.91
CA THR A 43 6.57 -2.83 6.57
C THR A 43 7.22 -1.48 6.26
N LEU A 44 7.95 -1.42 5.16
CA LEU A 44 8.55 -0.18 4.67
C LEU A 44 7.45 0.74 4.12
N TYR A 45 7.51 2.03 4.46
CA TYR A 45 6.56 3.01 3.94
C TYR A 45 6.64 3.19 2.42
N SER A 46 7.78 2.88 1.79
CA SER A 46 7.91 2.89 0.33
C SER A 46 7.31 1.65 -0.36
N ASN A 47 6.81 0.68 0.41
CA ASN A 47 6.25 -0.57 -0.12
C ASN A 47 5.09 -1.07 0.75
N ILE A 48 4.02 -0.27 0.84
CA ILE A 48 2.83 -0.61 1.62
C ILE A 48 1.95 -1.56 0.80
N PRO A 49 1.79 -2.84 1.21
CA PRO A 49 0.99 -3.80 0.49
C PRO A 49 -0.51 -3.44 0.56
N ARG A 50 -1.24 -3.77 -0.51
CA ARG A 50 -2.71 -3.69 -0.53
C ARG A 50 -3.30 -4.93 -1.20
N LEU A 51 -4.51 -5.27 -0.78
CA LEU A 51 -5.33 -6.29 -1.42
C LEU A 51 -6.52 -5.61 -2.12
N ILE A 52 -6.70 -5.90 -3.41
CA ILE A 52 -7.90 -5.46 -4.14
C ILE A 52 -9.11 -6.18 -3.55
N VAL A 53 -10.11 -5.44 -3.09
CA VAL A 53 -11.37 -6.04 -2.63
C VAL A 53 -12.23 -6.40 -3.84
N THR A 54 -12.63 -7.65 -3.92
CA THR A 54 -13.53 -8.18 -4.94
C THR A 54 -14.72 -8.88 -4.28
N LYS A 55 -15.77 -9.17 -5.07
CA LYS A 55 -16.91 -9.95 -4.57
C LYS A 55 -16.48 -11.33 -4.08
N ASP A 56 -15.53 -11.95 -4.77
CA ASP A 56 -15.09 -13.32 -4.50
C ASP A 56 -14.24 -13.41 -3.24
N ASN A 57 -13.39 -12.41 -2.96
CA ASN A 57 -12.51 -12.42 -1.80
C ASN A 57 -13.12 -11.77 -0.55
N TRP A 58 -14.24 -11.06 -0.66
CA TRP A 58 -14.85 -10.34 0.47
C TRP A 58 -15.21 -11.26 1.63
N LYS A 59 -15.73 -12.46 1.37
CA LYS A 59 -16.06 -13.43 2.43
C LYS A 59 -14.83 -13.79 3.25
N THR A 60 -13.68 -13.98 2.59
CA THR A 60 -12.40 -14.30 3.23
C THR A 60 -11.85 -13.11 4.02
N ILE A 61 -11.86 -11.91 3.45
CA ILE A 61 -11.41 -10.68 4.13
C ILE A 61 -12.25 -10.44 5.39
N LYS A 62 -13.58 -10.53 5.27
CA LYS A 62 -14.50 -10.36 6.40
C LYS A 62 -14.26 -11.40 7.50
N HIS A 63 -13.96 -12.65 7.13
CA HIS A 63 -13.62 -13.68 8.10
C HIS A 63 -12.33 -13.35 8.86
N TRP A 64 -11.30 -12.87 8.15
CA TRP A 64 -10.02 -12.50 8.73
C TRP A 64 -10.11 -11.28 9.67
N LEU A 65 -10.93 -10.28 9.33
CA LEU A 65 -11.08 -9.06 10.15
C LEU A 65 -11.91 -9.23 11.43
N LEU A 66 -12.82 -10.21 11.44
CA LEU A 66 -13.80 -10.40 12.53
C LEU A 66 -13.48 -11.59 13.43
N LYS A 67 -12.32 -12.22 13.23
CA LYS A 67 -11.78 -13.28 14.06
C LYS A 67 -10.49 -12.82 14.72
#